data_AF-A0A7Y6XFJ1-F1
#
_entry.id   AF-A0A7Y6XFJ1-F1
#
_cell.length_a   1.000
_cell.length_b   1.000
_cell.length_c   1.000
_cell.angle_alpha   90.00
_cell.angle_beta   90.00
_cell.angle_gamma   90.00
#
_symmetry.space_group_name_H-M   'P 1'
#
loop_
_entity.id
_entity.type
_entity.pdbx_description
1 polymer ?
#
loop_
_entity_poly.entity_id
_entity_poly.type
_entity_poly.pdbx_seq_one_letter_code
_entity_poly.pdbx_strand_id
1 'polypeptide(L)'
;MSSRTKLRSLLVSGVLLLSSTAGSASAPSVSLGGVVLRVFDRQKASIVTTDEAADPYGMNVDALLLVKVQGTYEGDKPLKLKLVVSAPKEESEAGSRRAWKVTQTRELHALAEKGETTVPFLLPYECSSSVKVVVTLTGPGINGSKTLDTAFPCAE
;
A
#
# COMPACT_ATOMS: atom_id res chain seq x y z
N MET A 1 29.74 1.52 78.29
CA MET A 1 30.24 0.81 77.08
C MET A 1 29.69 -0.61 77.07
N SER A 2 29.27 -1.08 75.90
CA SER A 2 28.80 -2.44 75.55
C SER A 2 27.51 -2.98 76.20
N SER A 3 26.61 -3.68 75.51
CA SER A 3 26.26 -3.80 74.08
C SER A 3 24.88 -4.50 74.06
N ARG A 4 23.97 -4.05 73.20
CA ARG A 4 22.64 -4.64 73.00
C ARG A 4 22.72 -5.69 71.88
N THR A 5 21.97 -6.78 71.97
CA THR A 5 21.51 -7.48 70.76
C THR A 5 20.17 -8.18 71.03
N LYS A 6 19.08 -7.54 70.59
CA LYS A 6 17.76 -8.19 70.46
C LYS A 6 17.61 -8.61 69.00
N LEU A 7 17.44 -9.91 68.75
CA LEU A 7 16.97 -10.42 67.46
C LEU A 7 15.61 -9.80 67.15
N ARG A 8 15.50 -9.10 66.01
CA ARG A 8 14.22 -8.72 65.42
C ARG A 8 13.98 -9.55 64.18
N SER A 9 12.87 -10.27 64.25
CA SER A 9 12.20 -11.04 63.21
C SER A 9 12.07 -10.24 61.91
N LEU A 10 12.60 -10.79 60.82
CA LEU A 10 12.33 -10.35 59.45
C LEU A 10 11.12 -11.12 58.94
N LEU A 11 9.94 -10.48 59.01
CA LEU A 11 8.74 -10.93 58.31
C LEU A 11 8.94 -10.65 56.81
N VAL A 12 9.16 -11.72 56.06
CA VAL A 12 9.13 -11.75 54.60
C VAL A 12 7.66 -11.71 54.18
N SER A 13 7.11 -10.52 54.00
CA SER A 13 5.82 -10.34 53.31
C SER A 13 6.08 -10.32 51.81
N GLY A 14 5.78 -11.45 51.17
CA GLY A 14 5.76 -11.59 49.72
C GLY A 14 4.64 -10.75 49.11
N VAL A 15 5.02 -9.73 48.34
CA VAL A 15 4.12 -9.09 47.38
C VAL A 15 4.21 -9.91 46.10
N LEU A 16 3.21 -10.76 45.85
CA LEU A 16 2.96 -11.33 44.53
C LEU A 16 2.57 -10.18 43.59
N LEU A 17 3.58 -9.65 42.88
CA LEU A 17 3.37 -8.88 41.67
C LEU A 17 2.78 -9.82 40.63
N LEU A 18 1.45 -9.82 40.50
CA LEU A 18 0.76 -10.33 39.33
C LEU A 18 1.19 -9.47 38.14
N SER A 19 2.28 -9.89 37.50
CA SER A 19 2.73 -9.39 36.22
C SER A 19 1.64 -9.67 35.21
N SER A 20 0.74 -8.71 35.03
CA SER A 20 -0.13 -8.66 33.86
C SER A 20 0.79 -8.63 32.66
N THR A 21 1.01 -9.77 32.02
CA THR A 21 1.55 -9.81 30.67
C THR A 21 0.51 -9.12 29.81
N ALA A 22 0.65 -7.81 29.67
CA ALA A 22 0.07 -7.07 28.58
C ALA A 22 0.67 -7.72 27.34
N GLY A 23 -0.05 -8.70 26.78
CA GLY A 23 0.26 -9.29 25.50
C GLY A 23 0.35 -8.14 24.54
N SER A 24 1.58 -7.77 24.19
CA SER A 24 1.85 -6.84 23.12
C SER A 24 1.27 -7.52 21.88
N ALA A 25 0.04 -7.13 21.52
CA ALA A 25 -0.54 -7.49 20.24
C ALA A 25 0.47 -6.98 19.21
N SER A 26 1.22 -7.91 18.61
CA SER A 26 2.17 -7.61 17.55
C SER A 26 1.44 -6.76 16.53
N ALA A 27 1.97 -5.57 16.25
CA ALA A 27 1.37 -4.67 15.27
C ALA A 27 1.15 -5.46 13.97
N PRO A 28 0.01 -5.27 13.28
CA PRO A 28 -0.26 -5.99 12.05
C PRO A 28 0.91 -5.80 11.09
N SER A 29 1.51 -6.91 10.65
CA SER A 29 2.73 -6.95 9.83
C SER A 29 2.48 -6.52 8.38
N VAL A 30 1.29 -6.00 8.08
CA VAL A 30 0.85 -5.69 6.73
C VAL A 30 1.05 -4.21 6.42
N SER A 31 1.72 -3.92 5.31
CA SER A 31 1.98 -2.53 4.87
C SER A 31 2.01 -2.40 3.35
N LEU A 32 1.94 -1.17 2.85
CA LEU A 32 2.14 -0.89 1.43
C LEU A 32 3.63 -0.85 1.10
N GLY A 33 4.08 -1.74 0.22
CA GLY A 33 5.47 -1.79 -0.25
C GLY A 33 5.77 -0.68 -1.26
N GLY A 34 5.10 -0.69 -2.40
CA GLY A 34 5.32 0.27 -3.49
C GLY A 34 4.29 0.15 -4.60
N VAL A 35 4.35 1.06 -5.55
CA VAL A 35 3.47 1.08 -6.73
C VAL A 35 4.36 1.20 -7.96
N VAL A 36 4.13 0.33 -8.94
CA VAL A 36 4.89 0.34 -10.20
C VAL A 36 3.92 0.54 -11.36
N LEU A 37 4.23 1.49 -12.24
CA LEU A 37 3.52 1.67 -13.49
C LEU A 37 4.13 0.78 -14.58
N ARG A 38 3.25 0.09 -15.30
CA ARG A 38 3.50 -0.66 -16.53
C ARG A 38 2.39 -0.36 -17.52
N VAL A 39 2.57 -0.81 -18.75
CA VAL A 39 1.58 -0.69 -19.81
C VAL A 39 1.24 -2.08 -20.32
N PHE A 40 -0.04 -2.36 -20.49
CA PHE A 40 -0.50 -3.53 -21.23
C PHE A 40 -0.70 -3.13 -22.69
N ASP A 41 0.20 -3.59 -23.56
CA ASP A 41 0.13 -3.39 -25.01
C ASP A 41 -0.83 -4.44 -25.59
N ARG A 42 -1.99 -3.98 -26.07
CA ARG A 42 -3.04 -4.86 -26.61
C ARG A 42 -2.65 -5.46 -27.96
N GLN A 43 -1.78 -4.81 -28.73
CA GLN A 43 -1.34 -5.33 -30.03
C GLN A 43 -0.37 -6.50 -29.84
N LYS A 44 0.54 -6.36 -28.88
CA LYS A 44 1.50 -7.42 -28.51
C LYS A 44 0.93 -8.44 -27.53
N ALA A 45 -0.23 -8.14 -26.93
CA ALA A 45 -0.85 -8.90 -25.84
C ALA A 45 0.13 -9.14 -24.67
N SER A 46 0.92 -8.11 -24.33
CA SER A 46 2.03 -8.23 -23.37
C SER A 46 2.13 -7.03 -22.44
N ILE A 47 2.65 -7.26 -21.23
CA ILE A 47 3.00 -6.19 -20.28
C ILE A 47 4.40 -5.69 -20.61
N VAL A 48 4.51 -4.38 -20.87
CA VAL A 48 5.76 -3.69 -21.21
C VAL A 48 6.00 -2.52 -20.27
N THR A 49 7.21 -1.97 -20.29
CA THR A 49 7.45 -0.67 -19.67
C THR A 49 6.75 0.45 -20.46
N THR A 50 6.57 1.60 -19.84
CA THR A 50 5.94 2.75 -20.51
C THR A 50 6.73 3.21 -21.74
N ASP A 51 8.07 3.14 -21.69
CA ASP A 51 8.96 3.57 -22.77
C ASP A 51 9.00 2.58 -23.96
N GLU A 52 8.68 1.31 -23.72
CA GLU A 52 8.63 0.26 -24.74
C GLU A 52 7.26 0.15 -25.45
N ALA A 53 6.24 0.85 -24.92
CA ALA A 53 4.91 0.84 -25.50
C ALA A 53 4.94 1.53 -26.87
N ALA A 54 4.38 0.86 -27.88
CA ALA A 54 4.39 1.39 -29.25
C ALA A 54 3.49 2.63 -29.41
N ASP A 55 2.52 2.80 -28.51
CA ASP A 55 1.53 3.88 -28.55
C ASP A 55 1.32 4.48 -27.15
N PRO A 56 2.08 5.52 -26.77
CA PRO A 56 1.90 6.21 -25.51
C PRO A 56 0.63 7.10 -25.51
N TYR A 57 -0.09 7.26 -26.63
CA TYR A 57 -1.30 8.10 -26.70
C TYR A 57 -2.56 7.43 -26.14
N GLY A 58 -2.44 6.22 -25.59
CA GLY A 58 -3.59 5.48 -25.07
C GLY A 58 -4.37 4.72 -26.14
N MET A 59 -3.93 4.72 -27.41
CA MET A 59 -4.54 3.81 -28.39
C MET A 59 -3.92 2.43 -28.24
N ASN A 60 -4.77 1.41 -28.13
CA ASN A 60 -4.36 0.01 -27.96
C ASN A 60 -3.48 -0.28 -26.74
N VAL A 61 -3.45 0.60 -25.74
CA VAL A 61 -2.74 0.36 -24.48
C VAL A 61 -3.63 0.61 -23.28
N ASP A 62 -3.39 -0.13 -22.19
CA ASP A 62 -3.99 0.11 -20.88
C ASP A 62 -2.88 0.38 -19.86
N ALA A 63 -3.14 1.29 -18.91
CA ALA A 63 -2.23 1.48 -17.79
C ALA A 63 -2.42 0.33 -16.78
N LEU A 64 -1.30 -0.26 -16.38
CA LEU A 64 -1.25 -1.33 -15.38
C LEU A 64 -0.45 -0.85 -14.17
N LEU A 65 -1.16 -0.60 -13.06
CA LEU A 65 -0.53 -0.28 -11.78
C LEU A 65 -0.41 -1.55 -10.93
N LEU A 66 0.83 -1.91 -10.62
CA LEU A 66 1.17 -3.05 -9.78
C LEU A 66 1.42 -2.55 -8.36
N VAL A 67 0.47 -2.81 -7.46
CA VAL A 67 0.54 -2.39 -6.06
C VAL A 67 1.10 -3.54 -5.22
N LYS A 68 2.23 -3.30 -4.55
CA LYS A 68 2.84 -4.27 -3.66
C LYS A 68 2.32 -4.10 -2.24
N VAL A 69 1.79 -5.17 -1.67
CA VAL A 69 1.40 -5.27 -0.26
C VAL A 69 2.39 -6.21 0.43
N GLN A 70 3.08 -5.71 1.45
CA GLN A 70 4.04 -6.47 2.24
C GLN A 70 3.36 -7.05 3.48
N GLY A 71 3.84 -8.18 3.95
CA GLY A 71 3.35 -8.88 5.14
C GLY A 71 2.48 -10.10 4.83
N THR A 72 1.98 -10.71 5.90
CA THR A 72 1.10 -11.88 5.87
C THR A 72 -0.25 -11.51 6.48
N TYR A 73 -1.34 -12.00 5.89
CA TYR A 73 -2.68 -11.76 6.41
C TYR A 73 -3.58 -12.95 6.15
N GLU A 74 -4.16 -13.47 7.23
CA GLU A 74 -5.16 -14.52 7.28
C GLU A 74 -6.19 -14.05 8.31
N GLY A 75 -7.23 -13.34 7.88
CA GLY A 75 -8.20 -12.74 8.80
C GLY A 75 -9.63 -12.88 8.30
N ASP A 76 -10.58 -12.95 9.24
CA ASP A 76 -12.00 -13.20 8.94
C ASP A 76 -12.67 -12.09 8.11
N LYS A 77 -12.07 -10.89 8.06
CA LYS A 77 -12.57 -9.75 7.27
C LYS A 77 -11.55 -9.37 6.22
N PRO A 78 -11.93 -9.17 4.95
CA PRO A 78 -10.97 -8.79 3.93
C PRO A 78 -10.34 -7.42 4.20
N LEU A 79 -9.07 -7.28 3.81
CA LEU A 79 -8.45 -5.96 3.66
C LEU A 79 -9.02 -5.30 2.41
N LYS A 80 -9.16 -3.97 2.44
CA LYS A 80 -9.59 -3.18 1.29
C LYS A 80 -8.40 -2.39 0.76
N LEU A 81 -8.02 -2.69 -0.48
CA LEU A 81 -7.01 -1.97 -1.22
C LEU A 81 -7.69 -1.07 -2.25
N LYS A 82 -7.67 0.23 -2.01
CA LYS A 82 -8.24 1.26 -2.88
C LYS A 82 -7.14 1.95 -3.66
N LEU A 83 -7.33 2.05 -4.97
CA LEU A 83 -6.51 2.83 -5.88
C LEU A 83 -7.32 4.03 -6.39
N VAL A 84 -6.73 5.21 -6.32
CA VAL A 84 -7.23 6.44 -6.95
C VAL A 84 -6.14 6.97 -7.86
N VAL A 85 -6.44 7.13 -9.14
CA VAL A 85 -5.53 7.71 -10.13
C VAL A 85 -6.19 8.96 -10.67
N SER A 86 -5.48 10.08 -10.73
CA SER A 86 -6.05 11.34 -11.22
C SER A 86 -5.01 12.24 -11.85
N ALA A 87 -5.46 13.02 -12.83
CA ALA A 87 -4.70 14.12 -13.42
C ALA A 87 -5.50 15.42 -13.38
N PRO A 88 -4.85 16.57 -13.17
CA PRO A 88 -5.49 17.87 -13.32
C PRO A 88 -5.79 18.16 -14.79
N LYS A 89 -6.49 19.27 -15.03
CA LYS A 89 -6.60 19.83 -16.38
C LYS A 89 -5.21 20.31 -16.81
N GLU A 90 -4.85 20.05 -18.06
CA GLU A 90 -3.55 20.41 -18.62
C GLU A 90 -3.76 21.12 -19.97
N GLU A 91 -2.93 22.13 -20.26
CA GLU A 91 -2.87 22.79 -21.56
C GLU A 91 -1.49 22.50 -22.16
N SER A 92 -1.44 22.15 -23.45
CA SER A 92 -0.20 21.85 -24.18
C SER A 92 -0.28 22.33 -25.62
N GLU A 93 0.84 22.31 -26.34
CA GLU A 93 0.90 22.64 -27.77
C GLU A 93 -0.02 21.74 -28.62
N ALA A 94 -0.20 20.48 -28.20
CA ALA A 94 -1.12 19.53 -28.82
C ALA A 94 -2.61 19.76 -28.47
N GLY A 95 -2.90 20.73 -27.58
CA GLY A 95 -4.24 21.10 -27.16
C GLY A 95 -4.53 20.90 -25.66
N SER A 96 -5.79 21.17 -25.30
CA SER A 96 -6.30 21.09 -23.92
C SER A 96 -6.67 19.65 -23.56
N ARG A 97 -6.16 19.17 -22.42
CA ARG A 97 -6.53 17.89 -21.81
C ARG A 97 -7.39 18.14 -20.58
N ARG A 98 -8.53 17.46 -20.51
CA ARG A 98 -9.46 17.57 -19.37
C ARG A 98 -8.85 16.94 -18.12
N ALA A 99 -9.26 17.44 -16.95
CA ALA A 99 -9.01 16.73 -15.70
C ALA A 99 -9.75 15.39 -15.70
N TRP A 100 -9.14 14.36 -15.12
CA TRP A 100 -9.72 13.02 -15.03
C TRP A 100 -9.37 12.32 -13.72
N LYS A 101 -10.20 11.34 -13.34
CA LYS A 101 -10.02 10.54 -12.13
C LYS A 101 -10.65 9.16 -12.29
N VAL A 102 -9.88 8.14 -11.95
CA VAL A 102 -10.31 6.74 -11.88
C VAL A 102 -10.18 6.26 -10.43
N THR A 103 -11.13 5.45 -9.97
CA THR A 103 -11.08 4.82 -8.65
C THR A 103 -11.43 3.35 -8.78
N GLN A 104 -10.60 2.49 -8.20
CA GLN A 104 -10.83 1.05 -8.13
C GLN A 104 -10.58 0.54 -6.72
N THR A 105 -11.29 -0.50 -6.32
CA THR A 105 -11.13 -1.13 -5.01
C THR A 105 -11.02 -2.64 -5.19
N ARG A 106 -10.12 -3.27 -4.45
CA ARG A 106 -9.95 -4.72 -4.35
C ARG A 106 -10.11 -5.15 -2.91
N GLU A 107 -10.75 -6.29 -2.71
CA GLU A 107 -10.81 -6.96 -1.42
C GLU A 107 -9.75 -8.07 -1.40
N LEU A 108 -8.91 -8.08 -0.36
CA LEU A 108 -7.84 -9.04 -0.17
C LEU A 108 -8.21 -9.92 1.03
N HIS A 109 -8.60 -11.15 0.75
CA HIS A 109 -8.99 -12.12 1.78
C HIS A 109 -7.79 -12.81 2.43
N ALA A 110 -6.72 -12.98 1.65
CA ALA A 110 -5.44 -13.52 2.11
C ALA A 110 -4.29 -12.81 1.38
N LEU A 111 -3.10 -12.81 1.99
CA LEU A 111 -1.86 -12.37 1.36
C LEU A 111 -0.92 -13.56 1.19
N ALA A 112 -0.04 -13.48 0.19
CA ALA A 112 0.94 -14.52 -0.07
C ALA A 112 1.84 -14.78 1.15
N GLU A 113 2.07 -16.06 1.45
CA GLU A 113 2.87 -16.51 2.60
C GLU A 113 4.32 -15.99 2.59
N LYS A 114 4.86 -15.69 1.41
CA LYS A 114 6.24 -15.17 1.22
C LYS A 114 6.39 -13.68 1.52
N GLY A 115 5.35 -13.03 2.05
CA GLY A 115 5.44 -11.67 2.59
C GLY A 115 5.35 -10.54 1.56
N GLU A 116 5.18 -10.81 0.26
CA GLU A 116 4.85 -9.79 -0.75
C GLU A 116 3.73 -10.30 -1.65
N THR A 117 2.64 -9.54 -1.76
CA THR A 117 1.54 -9.76 -2.70
C THR A 117 1.49 -8.61 -3.68
N THR A 118 1.54 -8.89 -4.98
CA THR A 118 1.35 -7.89 -6.02
C THR A 118 -0.09 -7.93 -6.51
N VAL A 119 -0.80 -6.80 -6.36
CA VAL A 119 -2.20 -6.65 -6.77
C VAL A 119 -2.24 -5.78 -8.03
N PRO A 120 -2.66 -6.32 -9.18
CA PRO A 120 -2.74 -5.56 -10.42
C PRO A 120 -4.03 -4.73 -10.49
N PHE A 121 -3.89 -3.51 -11.01
CA PHE A 121 -4.99 -2.62 -11.36
C PHE A 121 -4.84 -2.22 -12.83
N LEU A 122 -5.75 -2.68 -13.67
CA LEU A 122 -5.84 -2.29 -15.07
C LEU A 122 -6.82 -1.14 -15.20
N LEU A 123 -6.42 -0.06 -15.86
CA LEU A 123 -7.27 1.11 -16.09
C LEU A 123 -7.04 1.67 -17.51
N PRO A 124 -8.02 2.40 -18.07
CA PRO A 124 -7.83 3.11 -19.32
C PRO A 124 -6.61 4.03 -19.25
N TYR A 125 -5.82 4.05 -20.31
CA TYR A 125 -4.69 4.96 -20.42
C TYR A 125 -5.19 6.34 -20.88
N GLU A 126 -5.24 7.32 -19.97
CA GLU A 126 -5.47 8.73 -20.30
C GLU A 126 -4.16 9.50 -20.09
N CYS A 127 -3.51 9.93 -21.18
CA CYS A 127 -2.20 10.58 -21.10
C CYS A 127 -2.28 11.93 -20.36
N SER A 128 -1.24 12.26 -19.59
CA SER A 128 -1.08 13.49 -18.82
C SER A 128 0.37 13.61 -18.34
N SER A 129 0.94 14.81 -18.39
CA SER A 129 2.29 15.06 -17.86
C SER A 129 2.35 14.96 -16.33
N SER A 130 1.21 15.07 -15.64
CA SER A 130 1.10 14.94 -14.20
C SER A 130 -0.04 14.01 -13.81
N VAL A 131 0.32 12.88 -13.22
CA VAL A 131 -0.61 11.87 -12.71
C VAL A 131 -0.30 11.59 -11.25
N LYS A 132 -1.31 11.71 -10.40
CA LYS A 132 -1.24 11.36 -9.00
C LYS A 132 -1.93 10.03 -8.77
N VAL A 133 -1.19 9.07 -8.22
CA VAL A 133 -1.68 7.77 -7.81
C VAL A 133 -1.70 7.72 -6.28
N VAL A 134 -2.88 7.50 -5.69
CA VAL A 134 -3.06 7.31 -4.25
C VAL A 134 -3.58 5.90 -4.02
N VAL A 135 -2.84 5.14 -3.21
CA VAL A 135 -3.20 3.79 -2.77
C VAL A 135 -3.51 3.84 -1.28
N THR A 136 -4.64 3.29 -0.88
CA THR A 136 -5.02 3.16 0.53
C THR A 136 -5.31 1.70 0.85
N LEU A 137 -4.70 1.18 1.92
CA LEU A 137 -4.96 -0.14 2.47
C LEU A 137 -5.64 0.01 3.82
N THR A 138 -6.85 -0.54 3.96
CA THR A 138 -7.61 -0.50 5.21
C THR A 138 -8.08 -1.89 5.63
N GLY A 139 -8.19 -2.11 6.94
CA GLY A 139 -8.65 -3.37 7.51
C GLY A 139 -8.61 -3.35 9.03
N PRO A 140 -8.93 -4.46 9.71
CA PRO A 140 -8.84 -4.55 11.17
C PRO A 140 -7.43 -4.21 11.65
N GLY A 141 -7.28 -3.11 12.39
CA GLY A 141 -5.98 -2.62 12.88
C GLY A 141 -5.03 -2.09 11.80
N ILE A 142 -5.44 -2.03 10.52
CA ILE A 142 -4.61 -1.62 9.39
C ILE A 142 -5.20 -0.35 8.77
N ASN A 143 -4.37 0.69 8.68
CA ASN A 143 -4.67 1.89 7.90
C ASN A 143 -3.35 2.44 7.35
N GLY A 144 -3.13 2.27 6.05
CA GLY A 144 -1.94 2.73 5.37
C GLY A 144 -2.29 3.45 4.07
N SER A 145 -1.49 4.44 3.69
CA SER A 145 -1.63 5.14 2.42
C SER A 145 -0.26 5.35 1.78
N LYS A 146 -0.20 5.28 0.46
CA LYS A 146 0.97 5.67 -0.34
C LYS A 146 0.53 6.51 -1.53
N THR A 147 1.35 7.50 -1.84
CA THR A 147 1.21 8.33 -3.03
C THR A 147 2.39 8.10 -3.94
N LEU A 148 2.12 8.01 -5.24
CA LEU A 148 3.10 8.05 -6.30
C LEU A 148 2.70 9.18 -7.24
N ASP A 149 3.55 10.18 -7.37
CA ASP A 149 3.45 11.18 -8.44
C ASP A 149 4.24 10.66 -9.64
N THR A 150 3.60 10.63 -10.81
CA THR A 150 4.15 10.07 -12.04
C THR A 150 3.59 10.82 -13.26
N ALA A 151 3.89 10.35 -14.45
CA ALA A 151 3.35 10.85 -15.71
C ALA A 151 2.84 9.68 -16.54
N PHE A 152 1.80 9.92 -17.33
CA PHE A 152 1.36 9.02 -18.39
C PHE A 152 1.74 9.75 -19.69
N PRO A 153 2.96 9.53 -20.22
CA PRO A 153 3.48 10.29 -21.35
C PRO A 153 2.47 10.37 -22.49
N CYS A 154 2.20 11.58 -22.95
CA CYS A 154 1.66 11.78 -24.29
C CYS A 154 2.83 11.73 -25.25
N ALA A 155 2.71 11.13 -26.42
CA ALA A 155 3.63 11.53 -27.47
C ALA A 155 3.22 12.94 -27.97
N GLU A 156 4.16 13.66 -28.55
CA GLU A 156 3.95 15.02 -29.07
C GLU A 156 4.09 15.03 -30.58
#